data_AF-A0A1A7W8V7-F1
#
_entry.id   AF-A0A1A7W8V7-F1
#
_cell.length_a   1.000
_cell.length_b   1.000
_cell.length_c   1.000
_cell.angle_alpha   90.00
_cell.angle_beta   90.00
_cell.angle_gamma   90.00
#
_symmetry.space_group_name_H-M   'P 1'
#
loop_
_entity.id
_entity.type
_entity.pdbx_description
1 polymer ?
#
loop_
_entity_poly.entity_id
_entity_poly.type
_entity_poly.pdbx_seq_one_letter_code
_entity_poly.pdbx_strand_id
1 'polypeptide(L)'
;ADRRVQELRVCLEQVSITQFEVRGQIRVLRGCTVREVGIRYTFNDWLSHVDAQALPVLVEEPGPEARFSFTVYTPPFMDPSSAVHFAVFLRSDQGEFWDNNVGQNYTLRYRSMPDHTGSVFHAT
;
A
#
# COMPACT_ATOMS: atom_id res chain seq x y z
N ALA A 1 0.74 6.89 -11.38
CA ALA A 1 0.11 7.30 -10.10
C ALA A 1 -0.61 8.64 -10.23
N ASP A 2 -0.09 9.62 -10.99
CA ASP A 2 -0.62 11.00 -11.00
C ASP A 2 -2.09 11.13 -11.40
N ARG A 3 -2.56 10.34 -12.38
CA ARG A 3 -3.98 10.33 -12.73
C ARG A 3 -4.87 9.73 -11.63
N ARG A 4 -4.40 8.67 -10.94
CA ARG A 4 -5.18 7.96 -9.90
C ARG A 4 -5.45 8.85 -8.70
N VAL A 5 -4.44 9.58 -8.21
CA VAL A 5 -4.64 10.45 -7.04
C VAL A 5 -5.58 11.61 -7.32
N GLN A 6 -5.66 12.09 -8.57
CA GLN A 6 -6.64 13.12 -8.96
C GLN A 6 -8.08 12.56 -9.01
N GLU A 7 -8.24 11.33 -9.50
CA GLU A 7 -9.56 10.67 -9.62
C GLU A 7 -10.08 10.14 -8.27
N LEU A 8 -9.19 9.48 -7.51
CA LEU A 8 -9.54 8.73 -6.31
C LEU A 8 -9.14 9.45 -5.02
N ARG A 9 -8.44 10.59 -5.09
CA ARG A 9 -7.88 11.36 -3.95
C ARG A 9 -6.84 10.63 -3.10
N VAL A 10 -6.72 9.33 -3.26
CA VAL A 10 -5.72 8.47 -2.64
C VAL A 10 -5.20 7.50 -3.69
N CYS A 11 -3.89 7.26 -3.72
CA CYS A 11 -3.35 6.16 -4.51
C CYS A 11 -2.08 5.58 -3.90
N LEU A 12 -1.81 4.31 -4.21
CA LEU A 12 -0.50 3.73 -3.93
C LEU A 12 0.55 4.36 -4.86
N GLU A 13 1.66 4.85 -4.30
CA GLU A 13 2.80 5.39 -5.06
C GLU A 13 3.91 4.34 -5.18
N GLN A 14 4.30 3.73 -4.07
CA GLN A 14 5.34 2.72 -4.02
C GLN A 14 4.98 1.63 -3.01
N VAL A 15 5.42 0.41 -3.29
CA VAL A 15 5.36 -0.71 -2.34
C VAL A 15 6.64 -1.54 -2.43
N SER A 16 7.05 -2.05 -1.28
CA SER A 16 8.17 -2.97 -1.11
C SER A 16 7.78 -4.03 -0.11
N ILE A 17 8.26 -5.25 -0.31
CA ILE A 17 8.01 -6.38 0.57
C ILE A 17 9.33 -7.05 0.92
N THR A 18 9.49 -7.34 2.21
CA THR A 18 10.52 -8.23 2.71
C THR A 18 9.86 -9.49 3.29
N GLN A 19 10.65 -10.39 3.85
CA GLN A 19 10.11 -11.57 4.54
C GLN A 19 9.25 -11.24 5.78
N PHE A 20 9.41 -10.06 6.38
CA PHE A 20 8.76 -9.72 7.66
C PHE A 20 7.80 -8.53 7.58
N GLU A 21 7.84 -7.77 6.48
CA GLU A 21 7.07 -6.54 6.38
C GLU A 21 6.76 -6.15 4.94
N VAL A 22 5.59 -5.56 4.77
CA VAL A 22 5.19 -4.79 3.60
C VAL A 22 5.27 -3.32 3.98
N ARG A 23 6.07 -2.56 3.25
CA ARG A 23 6.16 -1.10 3.38
C ARG A 23 5.66 -0.45 2.11
N GLY A 24 4.99 0.68 2.23
CA GLY A 24 4.60 1.45 1.06
C GLY A 24 4.37 2.91 1.34
N GLN A 25 4.30 3.65 0.24
CA GLN A 25 3.99 5.07 0.21
C GLN A 25 2.65 5.29 -0.49
N ILE A 26 1.82 6.13 0.12
CA ILE A 26 0.50 6.52 -0.33
C ILE A 26 0.56 8.01 -0.64
N ARG A 27 0.03 8.40 -1.81
CA ARG A 27 -0.23 9.80 -2.12
C ARG A 27 -1.68 10.14 -1.88
N VAL A 28 -1.90 11.32 -1.31
CA VAL A 28 -3.21 11.88 -1.00
C VAL A 28 -3.32 13.27 -1.58
N LEU A 29 -4.43 13.56 -2.25
CA LEU A 29 -4.73 14.90 -2.75
C LEU A 29 -5.13 15.82 -1.57
N ARG A 30 -4.37 16.89 -1.37
CA ARG A 30 -4.69 18.00 -0.46
C ARG A 30 -5.94 18.71 -0.97
N GLY A 31 -6.84 19.08 -0.06
CA GLY A 31 -8.12 19.72 -0.41
C GLY A 31 -9.32 19.27 0.42
N CYS A 32 -9.11 18.33 1.33
CA CYS A 32 -10.08 17.93 2.35
C CYS A 32 -9.36 17.78 3.70
N THR A 33 -10.11 17.84 4.79
CA THR A 33 -9.56 17.59 6.13
C THR A 33 -9.39 16.09 6.31
N VAL A 34 -8.14 15.63 6.15
CA VAL A 34 -7.75 14.23 6.34
C VAL A 34 -8.00 13.82 7.79
N ARG A 35 -8.84 12.80 8.00
CA ARG A 35 -9.06 12.17 9.31
C ARG A 35 -8.15 10.96 9.49
N GLU A 36 -8.04 10.14 8.45
CA GLU A 36 -7.23 8.93 8.47
C GLU A 36 -6.77 8.58 7.07
N VAL A 37 -5.53 8.12 6.95
CA VAL A 37 -4.99 7.48 5.75
C VAL A 37 -4.46 6.13 6.21
N GLY A 38 -4.70 5.09 5.43
CA GLY A 38 -4.28 3.77 5.83
C GLY A 38 -4.40 2.75 4.74
N ILE A 39 -4.16 1.50 5.12
CA ILE A 39 -4.35 0.35 4.27
C ILE A 39 -5.28 -0.63 4.95
N ARG A 40 -6.13 -1.27 4.16
CA ARG A 40 -6.88 -2.45 4.57
C ARG A 40 -6.24 -3.66 3.92
N TYR A 41 -5.82 -4.64 4.71
CA TYR A 41 -5.14 -5.82 4.21
C TYR A 41 -5.71 -7.12 4.78
N THR A 42 -5.38 -8.22 4.12
CA THR A 42 -5.79 -9.58 4.47
C THR A 42 -4.69 -10.58 4.10
N PHE A 43 -4.63 -11.68 4.85
CA PHE A 43 -3.77 -12.84 4.60
C PHE A 43 -4.57 -14.09 4.20
N ASN A 44 -5.89 -13.99 4.06
CA ASN A 44 -6.79 -15.13 3.90
C ASN A 44 -7.93 -14.83 2.92
N ASP A 45 -7.59 -14.31 1.73
CA ASP A 45 -8.54 -14.08 0.64
C ASP A 45 -9.80 -13.29 1.07
N TRP A 46 -9.61 -12.28 1.92
CA TRP A 46 -10.68 -11.39 2.43
C TRP A 46 -11.71 -12.05 3.35
N LEU A 47 -11.47 -13.28 3.84
CA LEU A 47 -12.29 -13.88 4.91
C LEU A 47 -12.25 -13.03 6.19
N SER A 48 -11.10 -12.40 6.46
CA SER A 48 -10.93 -11.36 7.46
C SER A 48 -10.04 -10.25 6.94
N HIS A 49 -10.16 -9.05 7.50
CA HIS A 49 -9.30 -7.91 7.14
C HIS A 49 -8.87 -7.12 8.38
N VAL A 50 -7.78 -6.38 8.23
CA VAL A 50 -7.26 -5.46 9.24
C VAL A 50 -6.98 -4.10 8.58
N ASP A 51 -7.37 -3.02 9.26
CA ASP A 51 -7.01 -1.66 8.87
C ASP A 51 -5.74 -1.25 9.64
N ALA A 52 -4.69 -0.84 8.92
CA ALA A 52 -3.47 -0.27 9.49
C ALA A 52 -3.32 1.18 9.06
N GLN A 53 -3.03 2.04 10.03
CA GLN A 53 -2.85 3.47 9.80
C GLN A 53 -1.52 3.76 9.09
N ALA A 54 -1.55 4.67 8.13
CA ALA A 54 -0.39 5.26 7.51
C ALA A 54 -0.06 6.61 8.18
N LEU A 55 1.23 6.91 8.31
CA LEU A 55 1.72 8.11 8.97
C LEU A 55 2.22 9.13 7.93
N PRO A 56 1.98 10.44 8.14
CA PRO A 56 2.46 11.46 7.22
C PRO A 56 3.99 11.46 7.17
N VAL A 57 4.54 11.60 5.96
CA VAL A 57 5.98 11.80 5.76
C VAL A 57 6.30 13.24 6.13
N LEU A 58 7.24 13.45 7.07
CA LEU A 58 7.59 14.77 7.63
C LEU A 58 8.28 15.72 6.64
N VAL A 59 8.58 15.25 5.43
CA VAL A 59 9.16 16.07 4.38
C VAL A 59 8.03 16.82 3.70
N GLU A 60 7.97 18.14 3.91
CA GLU A 60 7.04 19.00 3.21
C GLU A 60 7.42 19.11 1.74
N GLU A 61 6.61 18.48 0.90
CA GLU A 61 6.73 18.57 -0.55
C GLU A 61 5.79 19.69 -1.05
N PRO A 62 6.29 20.58 -1.94
CA PRO A 62 5.45 21.57 -2.59
C PRO A 62 4.45 20.88 -3.52
N GLY A 63 3.22 21.42 -3.58
CA GLY A 63 2.18 20.94 -4.49
C GLY A 63 0.89 20.53 -3.80
N PRO A 64 -0.08 20.00 -4.59
CA PRO A 64 -1.40 19.66 -4.09
C PRO A 64 -1.45 18.27 -3.44
N GLU A 65 -0.33 17.59 -3.21
CA GLU A 65 -0.30 16.21 -2.73
C GLU A 65 0.50 16.06 -1.45
N ALA A 66 0.08 15.15 -0.59
CA ALA A 66 0.79 14.74 0.63
C ALA A 66 1.14 13.25 0.56
N ARG A 67 2.28 12.88 1.15
CA ARG A 67 2.75 11.50 1.21
C ARG A 67 2.57 10.93 2.60
N PHE A 68 2.12 9.68 2.65
CA PHE A 68 1.97 8.89 3.86
C PHE A 68 2.70 7.56 3.69
N SER A 69 3.30 7.05 4.75
CA SER A 69 3.98 5.77 4.77
C SER A 69 3.27 4.80 5.69
N PHE A 70 3.17 3.54 5.28
CA PHE A 70 2.65 2.46 6.10
C PHE A 70 3.66 1.32 6.21
N THR A 71 3.55 0.56 7.29
CA THR A 71 4.24 -0.70 7.50
C THR A 71 3.24 -1.72 8.01
N VAL A 72 3.15 -2.87 7.35
CA VAL A 72 2.39 -4.03 7.82
C VAL A 72 3.35 -5.19 8.03
N TYR A 73 3.33 -5.77 9.22
CA TYR A 73 4.17 -6.92 9.53
C TYR A 73 3.50 -8.19 9.01
N THR A 74 4.26 -8.99 8.27
CA THR A 74 3.81 -10.29 7.77
C THR A 74 4.03 -11.36 8.84
N PRO A 75 3.12 -12.34 8.96
CA PRO A 75 3.32 -13.47 9.85
C PRO A 75 4.65 -14.20 9.53
N PRO A 76 5.41 -14.66 10.55
CA PRO A 76 6.70 -15.30 10.34
C PRO A 76 6.63 -16.64 9.59
N PHE A 77 5.44 -17.24 9.48
CA PHE A 77 5.22 -18.54 8.84
C PHE A 77 4.19 -18.44 7.72
N MET A 78 4.35 -17.48 6.81
CA MET A 78 3.57 -17.49 5.57
C MET A 78 4.01 -18.65 4.69
N ASP A 79 3.05 -19.43 4.20
CA ASP A 79 3.31 -20.44 3.19
C ASP A 79 3.88 -19.75 1.92
N PRO A 80 4.82 -20.35 1.18
CA PRO A 80 5.31 -19.79 -0.09
C PRO A 80 4.21 -19.49 -1.12
N SER A 81 3.06 -20.14 -1.01
CA SER A 81 1.87 -19.87 -1.83
C SER A 81 0.96 -18.76 -1.28
N SER A 82 1.17 -18.32 -0.05
CA SER A 82 0.38 -17.27 0.58
C SER A 82 0.62 -15.91 -0.07
N ALA A 83 -0.45 -15.12 -0.10
CA ALA A 83 -0.44 -13.77 -0.63
C ALA A 83 -0.98 -12.79 0.42
N VAL A 84 -0.47 -11.57 0.37
CA VAL A 84 -1.07 -10.42 1.06
C VAL A 84 -1.89 -9.67 0.04
N HIS A 85 -3.18 -9.47 0.33
CA HIS A 85 -4.02 -8.58 -0.45
C HIS A 85 -4.27 -7.30 0.32
N PHE A 86 -4.27 -6.16 -0.36
CA PHE A 86 -4.56 -4.89 0.28
C PHE A 86 -5.16 -3.85 -0.67
N ALA A 87 -5.82 -2.86 -0.08
CA ALA A 87 -6.26 -1.62 -0.70
C ALA A 87 -5.85 -0.45 0.20
N VAL A 88 -5.67 0.73 -0.38
CA VAL A 88 -5.33 1.93 0.40
C VAL A 88 -6.55 2.85 0.47
N PHE A 89 -6.71 3.54 1.59
CA PHE A 89 -7.88 4.38 1.84
C PHE A 89 -7.51 5.75 2.39
N LEU A 90 -8.42 6.69 2.17
CA LEU A 90 -8.46 8.02 2.76
C LEU A 90 -9.85 8.24 3.36
N ARG A 91 -9.91 8.54 4.65
CA ARG A 91 -11.10 9.05 5.33
C ARG A 91 -10.94 10.54 5.55
N SER A 92 -11.90 11.33 5.07
CA SER A 92 -11.93 12.78 5.28
C SER A 92 -13.32 13.26 5.69
N ASP A 93 -13.45 14.56 5.89
CA ASP A 93 -14.74 15.24 6.05
C ASP A 93 -15.63 15.14 4.81
N GLN A 94 -15.06 14.88 3.62
CA GLN A 94 -15.78 14.75 2.35
C GLN A 94 -16.18 13.31 2.01
N GLY A 95 -15.84 12.33 2.87
CA GLY A 95 -16.19 10.92 2.69
C GLY A 95 -14.99 9.99 2.80
N GLU A 96 -15.20 8.75 2.35
CA GLU A 96 -14.16 7.73 2.29
C GLU A 96 -13.83 7.43 0.83
N PHE A 97 -12.53 7.43 0.53
CA PHE A 97 -11.99 7.19 -0.79
C PHE A 97 -11.07 5.98 -0.76
N TRP A 98 -11.09 5.20 -1.84
CA TRP A 98 -10.39 3.93 -1.92
C TRP A 98 -9.61 3.82 -3.22
N ASP A 99 -8.36 3.39 -3.10
CA ASP A 99 -7.61 2.80 -4.20
C ASP A 99 -7.47 1.29 -3.92
N ASN A 100 -8.36 0.55 -4.56
CA ASN A 100 -8.44 -0.92 -4.52
C ASN A 100 -7.99 -1.54 -5.85
N ASN A 101 -7.10 -0.88 -6.60
CA ASN A 101 -6.63 -1.36 -7.90
C ASN A 101 -7.79 -1.73 -8.89
N VAL A 102 -8.82 -0.89 -8.99
CA VAL A 102 -9.98 -1.12 -9.90
C VAL A 102 -10.71 -2.43 -9.56
N GLY A 103 -10.89 -2.68 -8.26
CA GLY A 103 -11.54 -3.88 -7.75
C GLY A 103 -10.68 -5.15 -7.73
N GLN A 104 -9.45 -5.11 -8.24
CA GLN A 104 -8.53 -6.27 -8.19
C GLN A 104 -7.75 -6.38 -6.88
N ASN A 105 -7.68 -5.28 -6.12
CA ASN A 105 -6.77 -5.09 -5.00
C ASN A 105 -5.29 -5.24 -5.41
N TYR A 106 -4.41 -4.81 -4.52
CA TYR A 106 -2.98 -5.09 -4.65
C TYR A 106 -2.71 -6.47 -4.06
N THR A 107 -1.89 -7.27 -4.74
CA THR A 107 -1.54 -8.62 -4.30
C THR A 107 -0.02 -8.78 -4.30
N LEU A 108 0.54 -9.11 -3.14
CA LEU A 108 1.96 -9.41 -2.98
C LEU A 108 2.10 -10.89 -2.64
N ARG A 109 2.89 -11.60 -3.44
CA ARG A 109 3.20 -13.02 -3.21
C ARG A 109 4.64 -13.14 -2.75
N TYR A 110 4.88 -13.93 -1.71
CA TYR A 110 6.24 -14.26 -1.30
C TYR A 110 6.85 -15.16 -2.36
N ARG A 111 7.85 -14.66 -3.10
CA ARG A 111 8.67 -15.53 -3.93
C ARG A 111 9.89 -15.89 -3.08
N SER A 112 9.91 -17.10 -2.55
CA SER A 112 11.17 -17.68 -2.08
C SER A 112 12.14 -17.58 -3.26
N MET A 113 13.20 -16.77 -3.12
CA MET A 113 14.31 -16.92 -4.04
C MET A 113 14.83 -18.34 -3.82
N PRO A 114 15.01 -19.16 -4.88
CA PRO A 114 15.86 -20.31 -4.72
C PRO A 114 17.21 -19.75 -4.27
N ASP A 115 17.73 -20.31 -3.18
CA ASP A 115 19.10 -20.06 -2.81
C ASP A 115 19.98 -20.29 -4.05
N HIS A 116 21.08 -19.56 -4.16
CA HIS A 116 22.12 -19.61 -5.20
C HIS A 116 22.16 -18.46 -6.24
N THR A 117 23.20 -17.65 -6.03
CA THR A 117 24.07 -16.99 -7.03
C THR A 117 23.48 -15.84 -7.85
N GLY A 118 24.09 -14.67 -7.68
CA GLY A 118 23.62 -13.41 -8.24
C GLY A 118 23.56 -13.35 -9.76
N SER A 119 22.62 -12.54 -10.24
CA SER A 119 22.81 -11.73 -11.45
C SER A 119 21.74 -10.64 -11.58
N VAL A 120 22.27 -9.45 -11.85
CA VAL A 120 21.82 -8.32 -12.68
C VAL A 120 20.36 -8.34 -13.18
N PHE A 121 19.65 -7.24 -12.89
CA PHE A 121 18.31 -6.98 -13.42
C PHE A 121 18.36 -6.02 -14.62
N HIS A 122 17.71 -6.42 -15.71
CA HIS A 122 17.20 -5.51 -16.75
C HIS A 122 15.73 -5.25 -16.48
N ALA A 123 15.32 -3.97 -16.49
CA ALA A 123 13.92 -3.55 -16.38
C ALA A 123 13.33 -3.32 -17.77
N THR A 124 12.08 -3.76 -17.98
CA THR A 124 11.19 -3.30 -19.05
C THR A 124 10.00 -2.59 -18.41
#